data_AF-A0AAW2KJE9-F1
#
_entry.id   AF-A0AAW2KJE9-F1
#
_cell.length_a   1.000
_cell.length_b   1.000
_cell.length_c   1.000
_cell.angle_alpha   90.00
_cell.angle_beta   90.00
_cell.angle_gamma   90.00
#
_symmetry.space_group_name_H-M   'P 1'
#
loop_
_entity.id
_entity.type
_entity.pdbx_description
1 polymer ?
#
loop_
_entity_poly.entity_id
_entity_poly.type
_entity_poly.pdbx_seq_one_letter_code
_entity_poly.pdbx_strand_id
1 'polypeptide(L)'
;MAKYFLKAKNMLEKFEGASAVQVSRTTNATADQLAKLASSMAVIRSRKITFISSEKTTIKESEEIICIDPTLLSWKEEIIRFLTNGVQLESKKDAKVLRRKTSRFVMIDGEL
;
A
#
# COMPACT_ATOMS: atom_id res chain seq x y z
N MET A 1 34.68 -14.84 15.13
CA MET A 1 34.28 -13.63 14.36
C MET A 1 33.86 -13.92 12.92
N ALA A 2 34.53 -14.81 12.19
CA ALA A 2 34.15 -15.17 10.82
C ALA A 2 32.67 -15.55 10.63
N LYS A 3 32.07 -16.30 11.56
CA LYS A 3 30.64 -16.69 11.50
C LYS A 3 29.68 -15.49 11.57
N TYR A 4 29.96 -14.50 12.42
CA TYR A 4 29.14 -13.29 12.53
C TYR A 4 29.32 -12.38 11.33
N PHE A 5 30.54 -12.29 10.79
CA PHE A 5 30.82 -11.55 9.57
C PHE A 5 30.04 -12.12 8.37
N LEU A 6 30.07 -13.45 8.19
CA LEU A 6 29.32 -14.10 7.12
C LEU A 6 27.81 -13.85 7.25
N LYS A 7 27.28 -13.93 8.48
CA LYS A 7 25.86 -13.66 8.73
C LYS A 7 25.48 -12.21 8.43
N ALA A 8 26.33 -11.24 8.81
CA ALA A 8 26.12 -9.83 8.51
C ALA A 8 26.17 -9.57 6.99
N LYS A 9 27.12 -10.18 6.28
CA LYS A 9 27.24 -10.09 4.82
C LYS A 9 25.98 -10.62 4.12
N ASN A 10 25.50 -11.81 4.50
CA ASN A 10 24.28 -12.40 3.92
C ASN A 10 23.02 -11.55 4.19
N MET A 11 22.99 -10.77 5.28
CA MET A 11 21.90 -9.83 5.52
C MET A 11 22.03 -8.57 4.66
N LEU A 12 23.26 -8.11 4.44
CA LEU A 12 23.54 -6.93 3.63
C LEU A 12 23.16 -7.14 2.15
N GLU A 13 23.37 -8.35 1.62
CA GLU A 13 23.01 -8.74 0.24
C GLU A 13 21.51 -8.67 -0.06
N LYS A 14 20.65 -8.56 0.96
CA LYS A 14 19.20 -8.38 0.77
C LYS A 14 18.81 -6.96 0.40
N PHE A 15 19.70 -6.00 0.61
CA PHE A 15 19.48 -4.60 0.27
C PHE A 15 20.10 -4.32 -1.09
N GLU A 16 19.45 -3.46 -1.90
CA GLU A 16 19.94 -3.04 -3.21
C GLU A 16 21.31 -2.35 -3.12
N GLY A 17 21.55 -1.63 -2.03
CA GLY A 17 22.85 -1.08 -1.69
C GLY A 17 22.91 -0.72 -0.21
N ALA A 18 24.07 -0.93 0.42
CA ALA A 18 24.30 -0.55 1.81
C ALA A 18 25.74 -0.10 2.01
N SER A 19 25.94 0.89 2.88
CA SER A 19 27.25 1.41 3.26
C SER A 19 27.42 1.39 4.78
N ALA A 20 28.64 1.13 5.24
CA ALA A 20 28.99 1.18 6.64
C ALA A 20 29.92 2.38 6.87
N VAL A 21 29.50 3.30 7.73
CA VAL A 21 30.26 4.51 8.07
C VAL A 21 30.59 4.49 9.54
N GLN A 22 31.84 4.82 9.87
CA GLN A 22 32.24 4.99 11.26
C GLN A 22 31.76 6.35 11.76
N VAL A 23 31.03 6.34 12.88
CA VAL A 23 30.50 7.55 13.52
C VAL A 23 31.05 7.68 14.94
N SER A 24 31.04 8.91 15.46
CA SER A 24 31.44 9.17 16.84
C SER A 24 30.47 8.53 17.83
N ARG A 25 30.93 8.29 19.07
CA ARG A 25 30.07 7.70 20.11
C ARG A 25 28.88 8.59 20.46
N THR A 26 29.08 9.91 20.49
CA THR A 26 28.03 10.88 20.84
C THR A 26 26.89 10.84 19.82
N THR A 27 27.21 10.71 18.53
CA THR A 27 26.21 10.57 17.45
C THR A 27 25.46 9.23 17.47
N ASN A 28 26.02 8.20 18.10
CA ASN A 28 25.40 6.87 18.23
C ASN A 28 24.85 6.59 19.65
N ALA A 29 24.61 7.65 20.43
CA ALA A 29 24.23 7.53 21.85
C ALA A 29 22.91 6.77 22.05
N THR A 30 21.95 6.91 21.14
CA THR A 30 20.65 6.22 21.19
C THR A 30 20.80 4.71 21.07
N ALA A 31 21.62 4.23 20.13
CA ALA A 31 21.92 2.81 20.00
C ALA A 31 22.69 2.26 21.21
N ASP A 32 23.62 3.03 21.79
CA ASP A 32 24.34 2.67 23.02
C ASP A 32 23.39 2.56 24.22
N GLN A 33 22.40 3.45 24.36
CA GLN A 33 21.36 3.37 25.39
C GLN A 33 20.50 2.11 25.24
N LEU A 34 20.06 1.79 24.01
CA LEU A 34 19.29 0.57 23.74
C LEU A 34 20.11 -0.70 24.01
N ALA A 35 21.38 -0.72 23.64
CA ALA A 35 22.28 -1.82 23.93
C ALA A 35 22.44 -2.03 25.44
N LYS A 36 22.63 -0.96 26.21
CA LYS A 36 22.68 -0.99 27.68
C LYS A 36 21.38 -1.51 28.30
N LEU A 37 20.23 -1.05 27.82
CA LEU A 37 18.93 -1.55 28.25
C LEU A 37 18.82 -3.06 28.01
N ALA A 38 19.11 -3.51 26.78
CA ALA A 38 19.05 -4.93 26.43
C ALA A 38 20.01 -5.78 27.30
N SER A 39 21.23 -5.30 27.55
CA SER A 39 22.18 -5.97 28.44
C SER A 39 21.69 -6.05 29.88
N SER A 40 21.07 -4.98 30.41
CA SER A 40 20.47 -5.01 31.76
C SER A 40 19.27 -5.96 31.86
N MET A 41 18.47 -6.04 30.80
CA MET A 41 17.31 -6.94 30.72
C MET A 41 17.73 -8.40 30.53
N ALA A 42 18.90 -8.69 29.95
CA ALA A 42 19.40 -10.05 29.81
C ALA A 42 19.67 -10.74 31.17
N VAL A 43 19.91 -9.96 32.23
CA VAL A 43 20.04 -10.44 33.62
C VAL A 43 18.68 -10.83 34.19
N ILE A 44 17.61 -10.17 33.74
CA ILE A 44 16.24 -10.41 34.17
C ILE A 44 15.64 -11.48 33.24
N ARG A 45 15.62 -12.74 33.68
CA ARG A 45 15.10 -13.89 32.91
C ARG A 45 13.63 -13.75 32.46
N SER A 46 12.89 -12.74 32.91
CA SER A 46 11.55 -12.44 32.40
C SER A 46 11.63 -11.62 31.11
N ARG A 47 11.60 -12.30 29.96
CA ARG A 47 11.50 -11.70 28.62
C ARG A 47 10.10 -11.11 28.33
N LYS A 48 9.60 -10.20 29.18
CA LYS A 48 8.45 -9.36 28.85
C LYS A 48 8.98 -7.99 28.43
N ILE A 49 9.11 -7.81 27.12
CA ILE A 49 9.39 -6.50 26.52
C ILE A 49 8.04 -5.82 26.36
N THR A 50 7.72 -4.86 27.23
CA THR A 50 6.60 -3.97 27.02
C THR A 50 7.05 -2.90 26.02
N PHE A 51 6.66 -3.02 24.76
CA PHE A 51 6.81 -1.91 23.81
C PHE A 51 5.48 -1.16 23.71
N ILE A 52 5.55 0.16 23.70
CA ILE A 52 4.38 1.01 23.47
C ILE A 52 4.14 0.99 21.96
N SER A 53 3.16 0.20 21.52
CA SER A 53 2.69 0.24 20.13
C SER A 53 1.81 1.47 19.97
N SER A 54 2.24 2.45 19.16
CA SER A 54 1.34 3.49 18.70
C SER A 54 0.47 2.91 17.59
N GLU A 55 -0.86 3.02 17.71
CA GLU A 55 -1.79 2.56 16.67
C GLU A 55 -1.65 3.33 15.34
N LYS A 56 -0.97 4.47 15.37
CA LYS A 56 -0.72 5.29 14.18
C LYS A 56 0.63 4.91 13.59
N THR A 57 0.57 4.23 12.45
CA THR A 57 1.71 4.06 11.54
C THR A 57 2.19 5.45 11.07
N THR A 58 3.38 5.87 11.51
CA THR A 58 4.03 7.12 11.07
C THR A 58 4.47 7.04 9.60
N ILE A 59 4.59 5.82 9.06
CA ILE A 59 4.90 5.58 7.66
C ILE A 59 3.57 5.61 6.91
N LYS A 60 3.25 6.74 6.29
CA LYS A 60 2.29 6.78 5.19
C LYS A 60 2.93 6.01 4.04
N GLU A 61 2.71 4.71 3.98
CA GLU A 61 2.83 4.00 2.71
C GLU A 61 1.85 4.70 1.78
N SER A 62 2.37 5.45 0.82
CA SER A 62 1.58 5.88 -0.31
C SER A 62 1.12 4.60 -0.97
N GLU A 63 -0.14 4.23 -0.78
CA GLU A 63 -0.77 3.24 -1.65
C GLU A 63 -0.48 3.69 -3.08
N GLU A 64 0.30 2.91 -3.81
CA GLU A 64 0.39 3.05 -5.26
C GLU A 64 -0.98 2.64 -5.80
N ILE A 65 -1.92 3.58 -5.72
CA ILE A 65 -3.21 3.46 -6.37
C ILE A 65 -2.89 3.51 -7.85
N ILE A 66 -3.14 2.41 -8.55
CA ILE A 66 -3.14 2.37 -10.00
C ILE A 66 -4.17 3.40 -10.45
N CYS A 67 -3.69 4.58 -10.86
CA CYS A 67 -4.53 5.60 -11.47
C CYS A 67 -4.96 5.09 -12.83
N ILE A 68 -6.11 4.42 -12.88
CA ILE A 68 -6.80 4.13 -14.13
C ILE A 68 -7.24 5.48 -14.67
N ASP A 69 -6.80 5.81 -15.88
CA ASP A 69 -7.08 7.05 -16.55
C ASP A 69 -8.60 7.35 -16.50
N PRO A 70 -9.05 8.45 -15.85
CA PRO A 70 -10.47 8.76 -15.74
C PRO A 70 -11.11 9.09 -17.10
N THR A 71 -10.30 9.20 -18.16
CA THR A 71 -10.77 9.45 -19.53
C THR A 71 -11.25 8.20 -20.26
N LEU A 72 -11.00 6.99 -19.74
CA LEU A 72 -11.66 5.79 -20.25
C LEU A 72 -13.12 5.87 -19.85
N LEU A 73 -13.97 6.32 -20.79
CA LEU A 73 -15.44 6.26 -20.72
C LEU A 73 -15.82 4.93 -20.07
N SER A 74 -16.26 5.02 -18.81
CA SER A 74 -16.67 3.85 -18.05
C SER A 74 -17.69 3.10 -18.90
N TRP A 75 -17.57 1.77 -19.00
CA TRP A 75 -18.49 0.96 -19.79
C TRP A 75 -19.96 1.14 -19.34
N LYS A 76 -20.18 1.68 -18.13
CA LYS A 76 -21.47 2.06 -17.56
C LYS A 76 -22.01 3.40 -18.08
N GLU A 77 -21.17 4.33 -18.50
CA GLU A 77 -21.55 5.70 -18.89
C GLU A 77 -22.60 5.71 -19.99
N GLU A 78 -22.44 4.86 -21.01
CA GLU A 78 -23.41 4.71 -22.10
C GLU A 78 -24.75 4.13 -21.65
N ILE A 79 -24.72 3.24 -20.65
CA ILE A 79 -25.90 2.59 -20.09
C ILE A 79 -26.67 3.59 -19.23
N ILE A 80 -25.97 4.33 -18.37
CA ILE A 80 -26.52 5.39 -17.54
C ILE A 80 -27.17 6.45 -18.44
N ARG A 81 -26.42 6.98 -19.43
CA ARG A 81 -26.95 7.98 -20.38
C ARG A 81 -28.18 7.50 -21.15
N PHE A 82 -28.25 6.20 -21.48
CA PHE A 82 -29.43 5.62 -22.13
C PHE A 82 -30.64 5.53 -21.18
N LEU A 83 -30.42 5.12 -19.93
CA LEU A 83 -31.49 4.99 -18.92
C LEU A 83 -31.97 6.35 -18.40
N THR A 84 -31.10 7.36 -18.31
CA THR A 84 -31.45 8.71 -17.79
C THR A 84 -31.98 9.65 -18.87
N ASN A 85 -31.31 9.72 -20.02
CA ASN A 85 -31.56 10.76 -21.02
C ASN A 85 -32.38 10.25 -22.23
N GLY A 86 -32.68 8.94 -22.28
CA GLY A 86 -33.48 8.34 -23.34
C GLY A 86 -32.91 8.52 -24.76
N VAL A 87 -31.58 8.65 -24.89
CA VAL A 87 -30.97 9.09 -26.15
C VAL A 87 -31.09 8.03 -27.25
N GLN A 88 -31.71 8.45 -28.35
CA GLN A 88 -31.78 7.74 -29.62
C GLN A 88 -30.40 7.79 -30.30
N LEU A 89 -29.61 6.71 -30.25
CA LEU A 89 -28.39 6.62 -31.07
C LEU A 89 -28.78 6.78 -32.55
N GLU A 90 -28.03 7.60 -33.30
CA GLU A 90 -28.33 7.91 -34.71
C GLU A 90 -28.36 6.66 -35.61
N SER A 91 -27.62 5.62 -35.23
CA SER A 91 -27.61 4.31 -35.88
C SER A 91 -28.63 3.36 -35.24
N LYS A 92 -29.64 2.96 -36.01
CA LYS A 92 -30.67 1.98 -35.60
C LYS A 92 -30.08 0.63 -35.14
N LYS A 93 -28.92 0.24 -35.67
CA LYS A 93 -28.25 -1.02 -35.29
C LYS A 93 -27.65 -0.90 -33.88
N ASP A 94 -26.98 0.21 -33.60
CA ASP A 94 -26.30 0.42 -32.32
C ASP A 94 -27.30 0.68 -31.20
N ALA A 95 -28.40 1.38 -31.50
CA ALA A 95 -29.52 1.52 -30.57
C ALA A 95 -30.12 0.17 -30.15
N LYS A 96 -30.23 -0.80 -31.08
CA LYS A 96 -30.78 -2.14 -30.77
C LYS A 96 -29.82 -2.96 -29.91
N VAL A 97 -28.52 -2.85 -30.16
CA VAL A 97 -27.48 -3.50 -29.35
C VAL A 97 -27.48 -2.91 -27.95
N LEU A 98 -27.49 -1.58 -27.82
CA LEU A 98 -27.50 -0.91 -26.53
C LEU A 98 -28.78 -1.22 -25.74
N ARG A 99 -29.95 -1.25 -26.39
CA ARG A 99 -31.22 -1.61 -25.75
C ARG A 99 -31.25 -3.03 -25.19
N ARG A 100 -30.62 -3.98 -25.88
CA ARG A 100 -30.45 -5.37 -25.38
C ARG A 100 -29.47 -5.45 -24.22
N LYS A 101 -28.48 -4.57 -24.19
CA LYS A 101 -27.49 -4.48 -23.11
C LYS A 101 -28.11 -3.83 -21.86
N THR A 102 -28.81 -2.70 -22.04
CA THR A 102 -29.45 -1.93 -20.95
C THR A 102 -30.64 -2.65 -20.33
N SER A 103 -31.33 -3.54 -21.06
CA SER A 103 -32.43 -4.34 -20.48
C SER A 103 -32.01 -5.27 -19.32
N ARG A 104 -30.70 -5.42 -19.08
CA ARG A 104 -30.15 -6.21 -17.96
C ARG A 104 -29.85 -5.37 -16.72
N PHE A 105 -29.98 -4.05 -16.81
CA PHE A 105 -29.63 -3.11 -15.77
C PHE A 105 -30.83 -2.23 -15.43
N VAL A 106 -30.95 -1.84 -14.17
CA VAL A 106 -32.01 -0.97 -13.65
C VAL A 106 -31.35 0.07 -12.76
N MET A 107 -31.76 1.33 -12.88
CA MET A 107 -31.30 2.39 -11.99
C MET A 107 -32.03 2.27 -10.64
N ILE A 108 -31.28 2.17 -9.55
CA ILE A 108 -31.80 2.21 -8.18
C ILE A 108 -31.11 3.36 -7.46
N ASP A 109 -31.90 4.32 -6.96
CA ASP A 109 -31.42 5.49 -6.19
C ASP A 109 -30.31 6.31 -6.87
N GLY A 110 -30.32 6.38 -8.21
CA GLY A 110 -29.32 7.13 -8.98
C GLY A 110 -28.04 6.36 -9.32
N GLU A 111 -27.96 5.08 -8.95
CA GLU A 111 -26.84 4.17 -9.28
C GLU A 111 -27.29 2.95 -10.09
N LEU A 112 -26.33 2.32 -10.78
CA LEU A 112 -26.53 1.22 -11.76
C LEU A 112 -25.93 -0.11 -11.31
#